data_AF-A0A6L8I650-F1
#
_entry.id   AF-A0A6L8I650-F1
#
_cell.length_a   1.000
_cell.length_b   1.000
_cell.length_c   1.000
_cell.angle_alpha   90.00
_cell.angle_beta   90.00
_cell.angle_gamma   90.00
#
_symmetry.space_group_name_H-M   'P 1'
#
loop_
_entity.id
_entity.type
_entity.pdbx_description
1 polymer ?
#
loop_
_entity_poly.entity_id
_entity_poly.type
_entity_poly.pdbx_seq_one_letter_code
_entity_poly.pdbx_strand_id
1 'polypeptide(L)'
;EIRRLRMPFHLLVGNHDETDELVRVFPGLPRDNEGFAQSSAATPFGRCLFLDTHAPGSGVGEYCPLRQEWLRKELERDAEPVFLFMHHPPFPVGMPGMDDIRLADGDAFHAVLAPHASRIRHLFFGHLHRPVWGTWRGIPFSCMRGTNHQVALDLGGEADRVLGTREPPAYGIVLLSREQVTVHMHDYTNASSTVPI
;
A
#
# COMPACT_ATOMS: atom_id res chain seq x y z
N GLU A 1 -12.52 -13.94 -10.57
CA GLU A 1 -11.62 -13.10 -11.40
C GLU A 1 -10.14 -13.23 -11.06
N ILE A 2 -9.67 -12.94 -9.83
CA ILE A 2 -8.22 -13.00 -9.48
C ILE A 2 -7.54 -14.34 -9.85
N ARG A 3 -8.20 -15.49 -9.66
CA ARG A 3 -7.68 -16.82 -10.05
C ARG A 3 -7.42 -16.99 -11.55
N ARG A 4 -7.87 -16.07 -12.41
CA ARG A 4 -7.61 -16.07 -13.86
C ARG A 4 -6.28 -15.40 -14.23
N LEU A 5 -5.63 -14.70 -13.29
CA LEU A 5 -4.33 -14.08 -13.51
C LEU A 5 -3.29 -15.14 -13.85
N ARG A 6 -2.46 -14.87 -14.86
CA ARG A 6 -1.38 -15.77 -15.33
C ARG A 6 -0.03 -15.45 -14.70
N MET A 7 0.03 -14.45 -13.84
CA MET A 7 1.21 -14.02 -13.11
C MET A 7 1.06 -14.34 -11.62
N PRO A 8 2.18 -14.47 -10.87
CA PRO A 8 2.14 -14.47 -9.42
C PRO A 8 1.42 -13.23 -8.90
N PHE A 9 0.65 -13.40 -7.82
CA PHE A 9 -0.03 -12.30 -7.14
C PHE A 9 0.17 -12.44 -5.64
N HIS A 10 0.26 -11.29 -4.97
CA HIS A 10 0.31 -11.18 -3.53
C HIS A 10 -0.90 -10.37 -3.10
N LEU A 11 -1.70 -10.93 -2.19
CA LEU A 11 -2.89 -10.25 -1.67
C LEU A 11 -2.50 -9.46 -0.42
N LEU A 12 -3.06 -8.26 -0.32
CA LEU A 12 -3.01 -7.40 0.87
C LEU A 12 -4.44 -7.17 1.32
N VAL A 13 -4.63 -7.10 2.64
CA VAL A 13 -5.91 -6.75 3.26
C VAL A 13 -6.02 -5.24 3.44
N GLY A 14 -7.20 -4.70 3.16
CA GLY A 14 -7.61 -3.34 3.49
C GLY A 14 -8.74 -3.29 4.50
N ASN A 15 -9.20 -2.09 4.85
CA ASN A 15 -10.28 -1.88 5.83
C ASN A 15 -11.65 -2.44 5.40
N HIS A 16 -11.83 -2.78 4.12
CA HIS A 16 -13.06 -3.38 3.59
C HIS A 16 -13.02 -4.90 3.48
N ASP A 17 -11.87 -5.51 3.77
CA ASP A 17 -11.72 -6.96 3.75
C ASP A 17 -12.05 -7.56 5.12
N GLU A 18 -12.43 -8.83 5.11
CA GLU A 18 -12.50 -9.67 6.30
C GLU A 18 -11.46 -10.77 6.18
N THR A 19 -10.41 -10.73 7.00
CA THR A 19 -9.24 -11.61 6.86
C THR A 19 -9.61 -13.09 6.88
N ASP A 20 -10.52 -13.50 7.76
CA ASP A 20 -10.94 -14.90 7.87
C ASP A 20 -11.66 -15.38 6.61
N GLU A 21 -12.52 -14.55 6.01
CA GLU A 21 -13.19 -14.88 4.76
C GLU A 21 -12.19 -14.90 3.58
N LEU A 22 -11.20 -14.00 3.59
CA LEU A 22 -10.13 -14.01 2.61
C LEU A 22 -9.31 -15.31 2.68
N VAL A 23 -8.97 -15.78 3.90
CA VAL A 23 -8.29 -17.06 4.11
C VAL A 23 -9.15 -18.24 3.64
N ARG A 24 -10.46 -18.22 3.87
CA ARG A 24 -11.37 -19.28 3.37
C ARG A 24 -11.38 -19.35 1.85
N VAL A 25 -11.36 -18.21 1.16
CA VAL A 25 -11.35 -18.14 -0.30
C VAL A 25 -9.96 -18.41 -0.87
N PHE A 26 -8.91 -18.03 -0.15
CA PHE A 26 -7.50 -18.21 -0.52
C PHE A 26 -6.76 -18.95 0.61
N PRO A 27 -6.88 -20.29 0.73
CA PRO A 27 -6.24 -21.04 1.80
C PRO A 27 -4.70 -20.95 1.82
N GLY A 28 -4.09 -20.51 0.71
CA GLY A 28 -2.66 -20.24 0.60
C GLY A 28 -2.27 -18.78 0.89
N LEU A 29 -3.17 -17.94 1.40
CA LEU A 29 -2.86 -16.57 1.81
C LEU A 29 -1.77 -16.63 2.90
N PRO A 30 -0.58 -16.07 2.65
CA PRO A 30 0.47 -16.05 3.65
C PRO A 30 0.04 -15.30 4.92
N ARG A 31 0.36 -15.87 6.07
CA ARG A 31 0.19 -15.24 7.37
C ARG A 31 1.47 -15.38 8.18
N ASP A 32 1.75 -14.41 9.03
CA ASP A 32 2.81 -14.54 10.02
C ASP A 32 2.39 -15.45 11.19
N ASN A 33 3.30 -15.66 12.14
CA ASN A 33 3.06 -16.54 13.29
C ASN A 33 1.97 -16.02 14.24
N GLU A 34 1.63 -14.73 14.15
CA GLU A 34 0.59 -14.08 14.95
C GLU A 34 -0.76 -14.07 14.18
N GLY A 35 -0.77 -14.61 12.96
CA GLY A 35 -1.96 -14.70 12.12
C GLY A 35 -2.28 -13.42 11.35
N PHE A 36 -1.40 -12.42 11.30
CA PHE A 36 -1.63 -11.28 10.42
C PHE A 36 -1.31 -11.66 8.97
N ALA A 37 -2.01 -11.06 8.00
CA ALA A 37 -1.81 -11.31 6.57
C ALA A 37 -0.55 -10.62 6.02
N GLN A 38 0.58 -10.81 6.71
CA GLN A 38 1.87 -10.22 6.39
C GLN A 38 2.78 -11.24 5.73
N SER A 39 3.57 -10.79 4.76
CA SER A 39 4.51 -11.66 4.06
C SER A 39 5.62 -10.91 3.35
N SER A 40 6.59 -11.66 2.83
CA SER A 40 7.62 -11.10 1.96
C SER A 40 7.80 -11.91 0.70
N ALA A 41 8.29 -11.25 -0.34
CA ALA A 41 8.70 -11.86 -1.60
C ALA A 41 10.05 -11.30 -2.04
N ALA A 42 10.93 -12.18 -2.48
CA ALA A 42 12.21 -11.79 -3.06
C ALA A 42 12.02 -11.38 -4.53
N THR A 43 12.78 -10.37 -4.96
CA THR A 43 12.94 -9.97 -6.35
C THR A 43 14.43 -9.84 -6.67
N PRO A 44 14.83 -9.79 -7.95
CA PRO A 44 16.22 -9.49 -8.32
C PRO A 44 16.73 -8.11 -7.84
N PHE A 45 15.84 -7.24 -7.35
CA PHE A 45 16.15 -5.85 -6.97
C PHE A 45 15.97 -5.56 -5.48
N GLY A 46 15.66 -6.59 -4.68
CA GLY A 46 15.40 -6.45 -3.24
C GLY A 46 14.16 -7.22 -2.81
N ARG A 47 13.69 -6.94 -1.59
CA ARG A 47 12.56 -7.63 -0.96
C ARG A 47 11.32 -6.75 -0.94
N CYS A 48 10.20 -7.31 -1.36
CA CYS A 48 8.88 -6.74 -1.15
C CYS A 48 8.35 -7.22 0.19
N LEU A 49 7.95 -6.31 1.07
CA LEU A 49 7.25 -6.61 2.31
C LEU A 49 5.80 -6.16 2.18
N PHE A 50 4.89 -7.10 2.40
CA PHE A 50 3.44 -6.91 2.33
C PHE A 50 2.92 -6.81 3.76
N LEU A 51 2.44 -5.63 4.14
CA LEU A 51 2.09 -5.28 5.50
C LEU A 51 0.57 -5.26 5.70
N ASP A 52 0.12 -5.93 6.74
CA ASP A 52 -1.27 -5.96 7.17
C ASP A 52 -1.50 -4.77 8.10
N THR A 53 -2.34 -3.83 7.66
CA THR A 53 -2.74 -2.66 8.45
C THR A 53 -4.22 -2.67 8.80
N HIS A 54 -4.89 -3.81 8.59
CA HIS A 54 -6.30 -3.95 8.82
C HIS A 54 -6.60 -3.98 10.32
N ALA A 55 -7.52 -3.13 10.75
CA ALA A 55 -8.11 -3.12 12.07
C ALA A 55 -9.57 -3.60 11.95
N PRO A 56 -9.94 -4.76 12.52
CA PRO A 56 -11.29 -5.30 12.38
C PRO A 56 -12.37 -4.32 12.81
N GLY A 57 -13.38 -4.13 11.95
CA GLY A 57 -14.51 -3.23 12.20
C GLY A 57 -14.19 -1.73 12.15
N SER A 58 -12.99 -1.33 11.70
CA SER A 58 -12.56 0.07 11.64
C SER A 58 -12.11 0.46 10.23
N GLY A 59 -12.40 1.72 9.85
CA GLY A 59 -11.82 2.34 8.66
C GLY A 59 -10.39 2.80 8.86
N VAL A 60 -9.98 3.01 10.11
CA VAL A 60 -8.64 3.44 10.54
C VAL A 60 -7.69 2.25 10.48
N GLY A 61 -6.46 2.48 10.00
CA GLY A 61 -5.43 1.44 10.02
C GLY A 61 -4.77 1.29 11.39
N GLU A 62 -4.34 0.06 11.73
CA GLU A 62 -3.57 -0.21 12.95
C GLU A 62 -2.31 -1.04 12.62
N TYR A 63 -1.20 -0.74 13.28
CA TYR A 63 0.03 -1.53 13.19
C TYR A 63 0.59 -1.81 14.57
N CYS A 64 -0.05 -2.74 15.28
CA CYS A 64 0.25 -3.09 16.67
C CYS A 64 1.69 -3.61 16.87
N PRO A 65 2.18 -3.69 18.13
CA PRO A 65 3.54 -4.12 18.45
C PRO A 65 3.95 -5.49 17.87
N LEU A 66 3.02 -6.43 17.73
CA LEU A 66 3.28 -7.74 17.13
C LEU A 66 3.63 -7.62 15.64
N ARG A 67 2.88 -6.80 14.89
CA ARG A 67 3.16 -6.52 13.48
C ARG A 67 4.47 -5.74 13.31
N GLN A 68 4.73 -4.78 14.21
CA GLN A 68 5.99 -4.04 14.26
C GLN A 68 7.20 -4.94 14.49
N GLU A 69 7.08 -5.90 15.41
CA GLU A 69 8.14 -6.88 15.70
C GLU A 69 8.41 -7.80 14.51
N TRP A 70 7.37 -8.22 13.78
CA TRP A 70 7.53 -8.95 12.52
C TRP A 70 8.30 -8.11 11.49
N LEU A 71 7.92 -6.84 11.31
CA LEU A 71 8.58 -5.94 10.37
C LEU A 71 10.06 -5.72 10.74
N ARG A 72 10.36 -5.51 12.03
CA ARG A 72 11.72 -5.37 12.53
C ARG A 72 12.57 -6.60 12.18
N LYS A 73 12.05 -7.81 12.43
CA LYS A 73 12.74 -9.05 12.07
C LYS A 73 12.99 -9.17 10.57
N GLU A 74 12.01 -8.82 9.75
CA GLU A 74 12.15 -8.88 8.30
C GLU A 74 13.19 -7.86 7.78
N LEU A 75 13.24 -6.66 8.37
CA LEU A 75 14.23 -5.64 8.05
C LEU A 75 15.63 -6.00 8.54
N GLU A 76 15.78 -6.71 9.65
CA GLU A 76 17.07 -7.15 10.21
C GLU A 76 17.64 -8.39 9.53
N ARG A 77 16.80 -9.17 8.83
CA ARG A 77 17.17 -10.46 8.23
C ARG A 77 18.33 -10.38 7.25
N ASP A 78 18.44 -9.27 6.51
CA ASP A 78 19.50 -9.02 5.54
C ASP A 78 19.67 -7.51 5.30
N ALA A 79 20.56 -7.14 4.38
CA ALA A 79 20.84 -5.76 4.00
C ALA A 79 20.30 -5.39 2.60
N GLU A 80 19.40 -6.20 2.03
CA GLU A 80 18.87 -5.96 0.69
C GLU A 80 17.97 -4.71 0.64
N PRO A 81 17.81 -4.08 -0.54
CA PRO A 81 16.82 -3.04 -0.72
C PRO A 81 15.41 -3.52 -0.39
N VAL A 82 14.57 -2.64 0.16
CA VAL A 82 13.22 -2.97 0.64
C VAL A 82 12.15 -2.13 -0.05
N PHE A 83 11.07 -2.77 -0.46
CA PHE A 83 9.85 -2.15 -0.99
C PHE A 83 8.70 -2.50 -0.06
N LEU A 84 8.03 -1.49 0.48
CA LEU A 84 6.92 -1.68 1.42
C LEU A 84 5.60 -1.55 0.67
N PHE A 85 4.65 -2.43 0.95
CA PHE A 85 3.29 -2.39 0.41
C PHE A 85 2.30 -2.52 1.56
N MET A 86 1.37 -1.58 1.67
CA MET A 86 0.34 -1.57 2.73
C MET A 86 -0.97 -0.95 2.20
N HIS A 87 -2.04 -0.96 3.00
CA HIS A 87 -3.29 -0.32 2.59
C HIS A 87 -3.35 1.15 3.03
N HIS A 88 -3.18 1.42 4.32
CA HIS A 88 -3.35 2.75 4.91
C HIS A 88 -2.07 3.59 4.81
N PRO A 89 -2.14 4.90 4.50
CA PRO A 89 -0.97 5.77 4.58
C PRO A 89 -0.52 5.98 6.05
N PRO A 90 0.79 5.99 6.35
CA PRO A 90 1.30 6.22 7.71
C PRO A 90 1.43 7.71 8.11
N PHE A 91 0.89 8.62 7.30
CA PHE A 91 0.99 10.06 7.48
C PHE A 91 -0.22 10.76 6.84
N PRO A 92 -0.55 12.00 7.25
CA PRO A 92 -1.58 12.79 6.58
C PRO A 92 -1.14 13.15 5.15
N VAL A 93 -2.08 13.08 4.21
CA VAL A 93 -1.93 13.47 2.82
C VAL A 93 -2.61 14.81 2.50
N GLY A 94 -3.21 15.46 3.50
CA GLY A 94 -3.85 16.77 3.36
C GLY A 94 -5.29 16.68 2.86
N MET A 95 -5.93 15.53 2.99
CA MET A 95 -7.36 15.34 2.73
C MET A 95 -8.03 14.95 4.05
N PRO A 96 -8.63 15.90 4.79
CA PRO A 96 -9.05 15.68 6.18
C PRO A 96 -9.83 14.40 6.43
N GLY A 97 -10.84 14.11 5.60
CA GLY A 97 -11.64 12.88 5.73
C GLY A 97 -10.88 11.57 5.51
N MET A 98 -9.81 11.58 4.69
CA MET A 98 -8.94 10.40 4.54
C MET A 98 -7.84 10.37 5.60
N ASP A 99 -7.39 11.54 6.05
CA ASP A 99 -6.38 11.64 7.09
C ASP A 99 -6.92 11.08 8.42
N ASP A 100 -8.21 11.21 8.72
CA ASP A 100 -8.82 10.64 9.93
C ASP A 100 -8.87 9.11 9.95
N ILE A 101 -8.83 8.47 8.77
CA ILE A 101 -8.82 7.01 8.62
C ILE A 101 -7.47 6.45 8.13
N ARG A 102 -6.40 7.25 8.28
CA ARG A 102 -5.01 6.81 8.02
C ARG A 102 -4.55 5.74 9.03
N LEU A 103 -3.30 5.32 8.95
CA LEU A 103 -2.69 4.50 9.99
C LEU A 103 -2.58 5.28 11.32
N ALA A 104 -3.19 4.78 12.39
CA ALA A 104 -3.13 5.41 13.71
C ALA A 104 -1.69 5.47 14.26
N ASP A 105 -0.93 4.39 14.07
CA ASP A 105 0.40 4.19 14.67
C ASP A 105 1.57 4.71 13.81
N GLY A 106 1.35 5.75 13.00
CA GLY A 106 2.33 6.22 12.00
C GLY A 106 3.74 6.52 12.54
N ASP A 107 3.84 7.13 13.72
CA ASP A 107 5.13 7.43 14.37
C ASP A 107 5.83 6.17 14.89
N ALA A 108 5.08 5.25 15.50
CA ALA A 108 5.63 3.97 15.97
C ALA A 108 6.09 3.11 14.79
N PHE A 109 5.29 3.07 13.72
CA PHE A 109 5.66 2.45 12.46
C PHE A 109 6.95 3.05 11.90
N HIS A 110 7.07 4.38 11.84
CA HIS A 110 8.31 5.02 11.42
C HIS A 110 9.51 4.67 12.30
N ALA A 111 9.33 4.56 13.62
CA ALA A 111 10.41 4.21 14.53
C ALA A 111 11.04 2.85 14.20
N VAL A 112 10.24 1.89 13.71
CA VAL A 112 10.74 0.61 13.18
C VAL A 112 11.52 0.80 11.88
N LEU A 113 11.07 1.69 10.99
CA LEU A 113 11.70 1.92 9.69
C LEU A 113 13.00 2.73 9.78
N ALA A 114 13.09 3.68 10.71
CA ALA A 114 14.13 4.69 10.74
C ALA A 114 15.57 4.14 10.74
N PRO A 115 15.91 3.07 11.50
CA PRO A 115 17.26 2.48 11.45
C PRO A 115 17.62 1.87 10.09
N HIS A 116 16.62 1.60 9.25
CA HIS A 116 16.74 0.97 7.95
C HIS A 116 16.38 1.92 6.80
N ALA A 117 16.18 3.22 7.06
CA ALA A 117 15.64 4.16 6.07
C ALA A 117 16.46 4.19 4.76
N SER A 118 17.79 4.04 4.83
CA SER A 118 18.68 4.05 3.66
C SER A 118 18.47 2.89 2.68
N ARG A 119 17.88 1.78 3.13
CA ARG A 119 17.56 0.62 2.26
C ARG A 119 16.11 0.60 1.79
N ILE A 120 15.23 1.41 2.39
CA ILE A 120 13.82 1.46 1.99
C ILE A 120 13.72 2.29 0.71
N ARG A 121 13.48 1.61 -0.40
CA ARG A 121 13.48 2.19 -1.74
C ARG A 121 12.17 2.86 -2.11
N HIS A 122 11.05 2.36 -1.58
CA HIS A 122 9.72 2.92 -1.84
C HIS A 122 8.67 2.38 -0.87
N LEU A 123 7.66 3.20 -0.60
CA LEU A 123 6.43 2.82 0.09
C LEU A 123 5.23 2.94 -0.85
N PHE A 124 4.53 1.84 -1.09
CA PHE A 124 3.29 1.78 -1.85
C PHE A 124 2.10 1.64 -0.90
N PHE A 125 1.05 2.42 -1.12
CA PHE A 125 -0.19 2.25 -0.39
C PHE A 125 -1.45 2.47 -1.23
N GLY A 126 -2.54 1.85 -0.77
CA GLY A 126 -3.88 1.98 -1.35
C GLY A 126 -4.71 3.03 -0.63
N HIS A 127 -5.94 2.67 -0.27
CA HIS A 127 -6.87 3.42 0.58
C HIS A 127 -7.39 4.76 0.03
N LEU A 128 -6.55 5.60 -0.57
CA LEU A 128 -6.93 6.94 -1.06
C LEU A 128 -7.70 6.94 -2.37
N HIS A 129 -7.68 5.83 -3.12
CA HIS A 129 -8.32 5.71 -4.44
C HIS A 129 -8.02 6.92 -5.36
N ARG A 130 -6.76 7.36 -5.37
CA ARG A 130 -6.31 8.49 -6.17
C ARG A 130 -4.79 8.47 -6.34
N PRO A 131 -4.24 9.15 -7.36
CA PRO A 131 -2.81 9.37 -7.45
C PRO A 131 -2.34 10.31 -6.32
N VAL A 132 -1.40 9.87 -5.50
CA VAL A 132 -0.63 10.72 -4.57
C VAL A 132 0.81 10.22 -4.56
N TRP A 133 1.80 11.09 -4.64
CA TRP A 133 3.21 10.72 -4.56
C TRP A 133 4.00 11.82 -3.87
N GLY A 134 5.14 11.45 -3.30
CA GLY A 134 5.99 12.39 -2.58
C GLY A 134 7.06 11.66 -1.78
N THR A 135 7.53 12.32 -0.72
CA THR A 135 8.51 11.76 0.21
C THR A 135 8.03 11.95 1.64
N TRP A 136 8.17 10.93 2.47
CA TRP A 136 7.89 10.98 3.90
C TRP A 136 9.15 10.59 4.67
N ARG A 137 9.74 11.56 5.41
CA ARG A 137 10.97 11.36 6.19
C ARG A 137 12.11 10.70 5.39
N GLY A 138 12.23 11.09 4.11
CA GLY A 138 13.22 10.56 3.17
C GLY A 138 12.79 9.31 2.40
N ILE A 139 11.66 8.68 2.74
CA ILE A 139 11.13 7.50 2.04
C ILE A 139 10.19 7.98 0.91
N PRO A 140 10.49 7.70 -0.37
CA PRO A 140 9.59 8.02 -1.46
C PRO A 140 8.34 7.12 -1.40
N PHE A 141 7.19 7.67 -1.78
CA PHE A 141 5.93 6.93 -1.75
C PHE A 141 5.07 7.18 -2.98
N SER A 142 4.16 6.24 -3.24
CA SER A 142 3.12 6.37 -4.25
C SER A 142 1.84 5.65 -3.86
N CYS A 143 0.72 6.32 -4.11
CA CYS A 143 -0.64 5.82 -4.08
C CYS A 143 -1.25 5.88 -5.47
N MET A 144 -2.13 4.94 -5.75
CA MET A 144 -2.74 4.76 -7.06
C MET A 144 -4.25 4.95 -6.99
N ARG A 145 -4.86 5.22 -8.15
CA ARG A 145 -6.30 5.10 -8.32
C ARG A 145 -6.77 3.68 -8.01
N GLY A 146 -8.01 3.58 -7.57
CA GLY A 146 -8.70 2.30 -7.46
C GLY A 146 -9.11 1.77 -8.83
N THR A 147 -9.37 0.46 -8.92
CA THR A 147 -9.93 -0.18 -10.12
C THR A 147 -11.45 -0.07 -10.22
N ASN A 148 -12.09 0.59 -9.24
CA ASN A 148 -13.53 0.84 -9.16
C ASN A 148 -13.81 2.35 -9.13
N HIS A 149 -14.11 2.90 -7.95
CA HIS A 149 -14.43 4.31 -7.74
C HIS A 149 -13.22 5.07 -7.20
N GLN A 150 -13.25 6.40 -7.33
CA GLN A 150 -12.18 7.27 -6.86
C GLN A 150 -12.66 8.18 -5.73
N VAL A 151 -11.73 8.67 -4.90
CA VAL A 151 -12.01 9.71 -3.91
C VAL A 151 -11.68 11.08 -4.53
N ALA A 152 -12.59 12.03 -4.40
CA ALA A 152 -12.47 13.39 -4.91
C ALA A 152 -11.33 14.14 -4.20
N LEU A 153 -10.69 15.10 -4.90
CA LEU A 153 -9.73 15.99 -4.27
C LEU A 153 -10.45 17.02 -3.44
N ASP A 154 -10.30 16.91 -2.13
CA ASP A 154 -10.86 17.86 -1.19
C ASP A 154 -9.81 18.22 -0.13
N LEU A 155 -9.08 19.31 -0.38
CA LEU A 155 -8.04 19.83 0.51
C LEU A 155 -8.60 20.77 1.58
N GLY A 156 -9.85 21.24 1.42
CA GLY A 156 -10.52 22.18 2.32
C GLY A 156 -11.75 21.59 3.00
N GLY A 157 -11.97 20.29 2.85
CA GLY A 157 -13.15 19.58 3.34
C GLY A 157 -13.16 19.39 4.85
N GLU A 158 -14.31 18.93 5.35
CA GLU A 158 -14.49 18.54 6.74
C GLU A 158 -14.02 17.10 6.95
N ALA A 159 -13.53 16.79 8.16
CA ALA A 159 -12.89 15.52 8.46
C ALA A 159 -13.88 14.34 8.58
N ASP A 160 -15.18 14.60 8.70
CA ASP A 160 -16.23 13.58 8.83
C ASP A 160 -16.77 13.08 7.48
N ARG A 161 -16.19 13.53 6.36
CA ARG A 161 -16.70 13.21 5.02
C ARG A 161 -15.61 12.83 4.03
N VAL A 162 -15.82 11.70 3.37
CA VAL A 162 -15.06 11.27 2.19
C VAL A 162 -15.95 11.37 0.96
N LEU A 163 -15.55 12.21 0.00
CA LEU A 163 -16.29 12.42 -1.25
C LEU A 163 -15.80 11.47 -2.34
N GLY A 164 -16.72 10.79 -3.01
CA GLY A 164 -16.41 10.00 -4.22
C GLY A 164 -16.43 10.84 -5.49
N THR A 165 -15.71 10.39 -6.52
CA THR A 165 -15.76 10.94 -7.89
C THR A 165 -15.77 9.82 -8.93
N ARG A 166 -16.16 10.16 -10.17
CA ARG A 166 -16.21 9.26 -11.33
C ARG A 166 -14.98 9.39 -12.23
N GLU A 167 -13.86 9.82 -11.67
CA GLU A 167 -12.58 9.76 -12.38
C GLU A 167 -12.32 8.32 -12.89
N PRO A 168 -11.68 8.17 -14.06
CA PRO A 168 -11.45 6.85 -14.64
C PRO A 168 -10.64 5.94 -13.70
N PRO A 169 -10.95 4.63 -13.62
CA PRO A 169 -10.12 3.71 -12.87
C PRO A 169 -8.80 3.44 -13.59
N ALA A 170 -7.78 3.10 -12.80
CA ALA A 170 -6.45 2.78 -13.30
C ALA A 170 -5.79 1.70 -12.42
N TYR A 171 -4.67 1.17 -12.90
CA TYR A 171 -3.71 0.44 -12.06
C TYR A 171 -2.31 1.01 -12.28
N GLY A 172 -1.39 0.78 -11.34
CA GLY A 172 -0.01 1.16 -11.53
C GLY A 172 0.88 0.03 -12.05
N ILE A 173 1.87 0.41 -12.83
CA ILE A 173 2.95 -0.46 -13.31
C ILE A 173 4.23 0.04 -12.65
N VAL A 174 4.82 -0.78 -11.79
CA VAL A 174 6.07 -0.47 -11.10
C VAL A 174 7.22 -1.16 -11.83
N LEU A 175 8.18 -0.38 -12.29
CA LEU A 175 9.44 -0.87 -12.86
C LEU A 175 10.55 -0.69 -11.82
N LEU A 176 11.17 -1.80 -11.44
CA LEU A 176 12.26 -1.84 -10.48
C LEU A 176 13.59 -2.06 -11.18
N SER A 177 14.62 -1.36 -10.71
CA SER A 177 16.01 -1.57 -11.08
C SER A 177 16.91 -1.24 -9.89
N ARG A 178 18.22 -1.48 -10.02
CA ARG A 178 19.19 -1.09 -8.98
C ARG A 178 19.24 0.43 -8.77
N GLU A 179 19.01 1.21 -9.82
CA GLU A 179 19.20 2.66 -9.81
C GLU A 179 17.90 3.43 -9.56
N GLN A 180 16.77 2.92 -10.03
CA GLN A 180 15.49 3.64 -10.01
C GLN A 180 14.29 2.76 -9.66
N VAL A 181 13.29 3.41 -9.08
CA VAL A 181 11.91 2.93 -8.94
C VAL A 181 11.05 3.85 -9.79
N THR A 182 10.37 3.31 -10.80
CA THR A 182 9.47 4.08 -11.66
C THR A 182 8.06 3.56 -11.50
N VAL A 183 7.11 4.48 -11.34
CA VAL A 183 5.68 4.15 -11.17
C VAL A 183 4.91 4.81 -12.30
N HIS A 184 4.38 4.01 -13.22
CA HIS A 184 3.47 4.47 -14.26
C HIS A 184 2.03 4.24 -13.81
N MET A 185 1.13 5.17 -14.13
CA MET A 185 -0.31 4.94 -14.06
C MET A 185 -0.81 4.51 -15.43
N HIS A 186 -1.60 3.44 -15.47
CA HIS A 186 -2.24 2.98 -16.68
C HIS A 186 -3.76 3.08 -16.56
N ASP A 187 -4.32 4.11 -17.18
CA ASP A 187 -5.76 4.31 -17.32
C ASP A 187 -6.32 3.33 -18.35
N TYR A 188 -6.58 2.08 -17.96
CA TYR A 188 -7.00 1.00 -18.86
C TYR A 188 -8.38 1.19 -19.50
N THR A 189 -9.12 2.21 -19.09
CA THR A 189 -10.40 2.62 -19.69
C THR A 189 -10.24 3.80 -20.67
N ASN A 190 -9.05 4.39 -20.76
CA ASN A 190 -8.77 5.46 -21.70
C ASN A 190 -8.76 4.92 -23.14
N ALA A 191 -9.63 5.47 -24.00
CA ALA A 191 -9.77 5.07 -25.40
C ALA A 191 -9.00 5.99 -26.37
N SER A 192 -8.15 6.89 -25.87
CA SER A 192 -7.34 7.77 -26.70
C SER A 192 -6.41 6.96 -27.62
N SER A 193 -6.33 7.34 -28.89
CA SER A 193 -5.45 6.67 -29.87
C SER A 193 -3.99 7.01 -29.63
N THR A 194 -3.11 6.00 -29.69
CA THR A 194 -1.66 6.24 -29.76
C THR A 194 -1.31 6.85 -31.11
N VAL A 195 -0.66 8.01 -31.08
CA VAL A 195 -0.16 8.70 -32.27
C VAL A 195 1.36 8.88 -32.17
N PRO A 196 2.12 8.77 -33.28
CA PRO A 196 3.52 9.18 -33.27
C PRO A 196 3.63 10.68 -32.98
N ILE A 197 4.65 11.08 -32.23
CA ILE A 197 5.00 12.48 -31.96
C ILE A 197 6.21 12.86 -32.83
#